data_AF-A0A9E4PL68-F1
#
_entry.id   AF-A0A9E4PL68-F1
#
_cell.length_a   1.000
_cell.length_b   1.000
_cell.length_c   1.000
_cell.angle_alpha   90.00
_cell.angle_beta   90.00
_cell.angle_gamma   90.00
#
_symmetry.space_group_name_H-M   'P 1'
#
loop_
_entity.id
_entity.type
_entity.pdbx_description
1 polymer ?
#
loop_
_entity_poly.entity_id
_entity_poly.type
_entity_poly.pdbx_seq_one_letter_code
_entity_poly.pdbx_strand_id
1 'polypeptide(L)' 'MSETLAVDGGTPVRRKKWPQWPVHDEREVEGLRTVVETGNWGGFPSPNVEAAKFAQAFAAYHGAKYGTCTASGTTALE' A
#
# COMPACT_ATOMS: atom_id res chain seq x y z
N MET A 1 32.44 -6.05 29.50
CA MET A 1 32.00 -7.46 29.37
C MET A 1 31.14 -7.54 28.12
N SER A 2 31.37 -8.50 27.23
CA SER A 2 30.54 -8.72 26.04
C SER A 2 29.19 -9.29 26.49
N GLU A 3 28.08 -8.68 26.10
CA GLU A 3 26.75 -9.28 26.31
C GLU A 3 26.55 -10.46 25.35
N THR A 4 25.88 -11.53 25.81
CA THR A 4 25.50 -12.67 24.98
C THR A 4 24.41 -12.26 23.98
N LEU A 5 24.55 -12.59 22.70
CA LEU A 5 23.54 -12.27 21.70
C LEU A 5 22.23 -12.99 22.00
N ALA A 6 21.11 -12.37 21.66
CA ALA A 6 19.78 -12.97 21.84
C ALA A 6 19.60 -14.28 21.06
N VAL A 7 20.27 -14.41 19.91
CA VAL A 7 20.30 -15.65 19.12
C VAL A 7 21.07 -16.78 19.83
N ASP A 8 22.01 -16.43 20.71
CA ASP A 8 22.85 -17.34 21.49
C ASP A 8 22.34 -17.54 22.93
N GLY A 9 21.06 -17.24 23.19
CA GLY A 9 20.43 -17.40 24.51
C GLY A 9 20.53 -16.17 25.43
N GLY A 10 21.05 -15.04 24.94
CA GLY A 10 21.00 -13.76 25.63
C GLY A 10 19.58 -13.17 25.73
N THR A 11 19.41 -12.08 26.49
CA THR A 11 18.11 -11.41 26.62
C THR A 11 17.76 -10.64 25.33
N PRO A 12 16.63 -10.92 24.66
CA PRO A 12 16.23 -10.19 23.47
C PRO A 12 15.83 -8.75 23.79
N VAL A 13 16.28 -7.81 22.96
CA VAL A 13 15.95 -6.38 23.04
C VAL A 13 14.43 -6.14 22.92
N ARG A 14 13.72 -7.00 22.18
CA ARG A 14 12.26 -6.92 21.99
C ARG A 14 11.60 -8.25 22.32
N ARG A 15 10.66 -8.21 23.26
CA ARG A 15 9.78 -9.35 23.61
C ARG A 15 8.38 -9.24 23.02
N LYS A 16 7.98 -8.05 22.57
CA LYS A 16 6.68 -7.81 21.92
C LYS A 16 6.67 -8.37 20.50
N LYS A 17 5.56 -8.96 20.09
CA LYS A 17 5.35 -9.40 18.69
C LYS A 17 5.52 -8.22 17.73
N TRP A 18 5.95 -8.53 16.50
CA TRP A 18 5.94 -7.55 15.42
C TRP A 18 4.50 -7.22 15.00
N PRO A 19 4.23 -5.99 14.56
CA PRO A 19 2.94 -5.68 13.98
C PRO A 19 2.71 -6.55 12.75
N GLN A 20 1.45 -6.85 12.46
CA GLN A 20 1.09 -7.52 11.22
C GLN A 20 1.23 -6.54 10.05
N TRP A 21 1.58 -7.09 8.89
CA TRP A 21 1.70 -6.36 7.63
C TRP A 21 1.24 -7.28 6.48
N PRO A 22 0.49 -6.76 5.49
CA PRO A 22 0.01 -5.39 5.33
C PRO A 22 -1.08 -5.01 6.35
N VAL A 23 -1.10 -3.73 6.72
CA VAL A 23 -2.17 -3.16 7.55
C VAL A 23 -3.39 -2.92 6.67
N HIS A 24 -4.55 -3.38 7.12
CA HIS A 24 -5.85 -3.08 6.51
C HIS A 24 -6.92 -3.01 7.59
N ASP A 25 -8.00 -2.30 7.31
CA ASP A 25 -9.22 -2.28 8.11
C ASP A 25 -10.46 -2.23 7.18
N GLU A 26 -11.61 -1.83 7.72
CA GLU A 26 -12.87 -1.77 6.97
C GLU A 26 -12.80 -0.83 5.76
N ARG A 27 -11.88 0.14 5.74
CA ARG A 27 -11.72 1.07 4.61
C ARG A 27 -11.30 0.34 3.33
N GLU A 28 -10.39 -0.62 3.42
CA GLU A 28 -10.00 -1.44 2.26
C GLU A 28 -11.14 -2.34 1.79
N VAL A 29 -11.94 -2.88 2.73
CA VAL A 29 -13.11 -3.71 2.41
C VAL A 29 -14.18 -2.90 1.67
N GLU A 30 -14.45 -1.69 2.14
CA GLU A 30 -15.44 -0.80 1.52
C GLU A 30 -14.98 -0.29 0.14
N GLY A 31 -13.68 -0.02 -0.02
CA GLY A 31 -13.11 0.29 -1.33
C GLY A 31 -13.30 -0.83 -2.34
N LEU A 32 -13.07 -2.08 -1.93
CA LEU A 32 -13.32 -3.26 -2.77
C LEU A 32 -14.81 -3.44 -3.08
N ARG A 33 -15.69 -3.29 -2.08
CA ARG A 33 -17.14 -3.37 -2.27
C ARG A 33 -17.60 -2.36 -3.32
N THR A 34 -17.17 -1.11 -3.21
CA THR A 34 -17.50 -0.03 -4.15
C THR A 34 -17.11 -0.40 -5.58
N VAL A 35 -15.89 -0.91 -5.79
CA VAL A 35 -15.42 -1.31 -7.14
C VAL A 35 -16.26 -2.46 -7.70
N VAL A 36 -16.60 -3.45 -6.88
CA VAL A 36 -17.42 -4.61 -7.28
C VAL A 36 -18.84 -4.17 -7.65
N GLU A 37 -19.48 -3.35 -6.81
CA GLU A 37 -20.87 -2.90 -7.00
C GLU A 37 -21.02 -1.95 -8.20
N THR A 38 -20.04 -1.07 -8.43
CA THR A 38 -20.08 -0.11 -9.55
C THR A 38 -19.69 -0.72 -10.90
N GLY A 39 -19.00 -1.86 -10.89
CA GLY A 39 -18.42 -2.43 -12.11
C GLY A 39 -17.25 -1.63 -12.68
N ASN A 40 -16.76 -0.60 -11.98
CA ASN A 40 -15.62 0.22 -12.42
C ASN A 40 -14.30 -0.45 -12.05
N TRP A 41 -13.94 -1.51 -12.78
CA TRP A 41 -12.77 -2.34 -12.45
C TRP A 41 -11.44 -1.76 -12.96
N GLY A 42 -11.51 -0.59 -13.59
CA GLY A 42 -10.39 0.08 -14.24
C GLY A 42 -10.23 -0.32 -15.70
N GLY A 43 -9.37 0.42 -16.43
CA GLY A 43 -9.04 0.18 -17.85
C GLY A 43 -10.22 0.30 -18.82
N PHE A 44 -11.12 -0.69 -18.81
CA PHE A 44 -12.31 -0.79 -19.63
C PHE A 44 -13.50 -1.41 -18.84
N PRO A 45 -14.72 -0.85 -18.92
CA PRO A 45 -15.07 0.37 -19.64
C PRO A 45 -14.47 1.61 -18.95
N SER A 46 -13.92 2.51 -19.77
CA SER A 46 -13.40 3.80 -19.31
C SER A 46 -14.55 4.68 -18.80
N PRO A 47 -14.32 5.51 -17.76
CA PRO A 47 -13.04 5.85 -17.12
C PRO A 47 -12.69 5.00 -15.88
N ASN A 48 -11.38 4.84 -15.61
CA ASN A 48 -10.86 4.26 -14.37
C ASN A 48 -10.90 5.31 -13.24
N VAL A 49 -12.00 5.35 -12.49
CA VAL A 49 -12.28 6.42 -11.53
C VAL A 49 -11.37 6.32 -10.31
N GLU A 50 -11.20 5.13 -9.75
CA GLU A 50 -10.43 4.95 -8.51
C GLU A 50 -8.92 5.16 -8.74
N ALA A 51 -8.37 4.70 -9.87
CA ALA A 51 -6.96 4.99 -10.18
C ALA A 51 -6.71 6.48 -10.42
N ALA A 52 -7.66 7.19 -11.05
CA ALA A 52 -7.54 8.64 -11.26
C ALA A 52 -7.56 9.41 -9.93
N LYS A 53 -8.48 9.05 -9.01
CA LYS A 53 -8.54 9.63 -7.66
C LYS A 53 -7.23 9.38 -6.89
N PHE A 54 -6.72 8.15 -6.91
CA PHE A 54 -5.45 7.81 -6.28
C PHE A 54 -4.30 8.62 -6.89
N ALA A 55 -4.18 8.67 -8.22
CA ALA A 55 -3.12 9.39 -8.90
C ALA A 55 -3.10 10.88 -8.54
N GLN A 56 -4.27 11.51 -8.46
CA GLN A 56 -4.40 12.91 -8.05
C GLN A 56 -3.95 13.11 -6.59
N ALA A 57 -4.42 12.27 -5.66
CA ALA A 57 -4.07 12.35 -4.25
C ALA A 57 -2.56 12.09 -4.03
N PHE A 58 -2.00 11.10 -4.72
CA PHE A 58 -0.59 10.75 -4.64
C PHE A 58 0.30 11.85 -5.22
N ALA A 59 -0.08 12.46 -6.34
CA ALA A 59 0.64 13.60 -6.92
C ALA A 59 0.64 14.79 -5.94
N ALA A 60 -0.51 15.13 -5.35
CA ALA A 60 -0.63 16.19 -4.37
C ALA A 60 0.24 15.94 -3.12
N TYR A 61 0.25 14.70 -2.62
CA TYR A 61 1.08 14.30 -1.48
C TYR A 61 2.58 14.47 -1.76
N HIS A 62 3.03 14.25 -3.01
CA HIS A 62 4.43 14.43 -3.41
C HIS A 62 4.75 15.82 -3.95
N GLY A 63 3.80 16.76 -3.97
CA GLY A 63 3.98 18.08 -4.57
C GLY A 63 4.18 18.06 -6.09
N ALA A 64 3.76 16.99 -6.77
CA ALA A 64 3.82 16.87 -8.22
C ALA A 64 2.56 17.46 -8.87
N LYS A 65 2.71 18.00 -10.09
CA LYS A 65 1.58 18.55 -10.85
C LYS A 65 0.63 17.45 -11.38
N TYR A 66 1.18 16.27 -11.68
CA TYR A 66 0.46 15.14 -12.25
C TYR A 66 0.96 13.82 -11.66
N GLY A 67 0.12 12.79 -11.71
CA GLY A 67 0.48 11.42 -11.38
C GLY A 67 -0.24 10.46 -12.34
N THR A 68 0.35 9.29 -12.57
CA THR A 68 -0.27 8.22 -13.36
C THR A 68 -0.05 6.89 -12.68
N CYS A 69 -1.10 6.06 -12.62
CA CYS A 69 -0.99 4.69 -12.12
C CYS A 69 -0.51 3.78 -13.24
N THR A 70 0.44 2.91 -12.92
CA THR A 70 0.87 1.79 -13.77
C THR A 70 0.71 0.48 -13.01
N ALA A 71 1.01 -0.66 -13.63
CA ALA A 71 0.81 -1.96 -13.01
C ALA A 71 1.78 -2.24 -11.84
N SER A 72 2.97 -1.62 -11.86
CA SER A 72 4.03 -1.85 -10.89
C SER A 72 5.11 -0.76 -10.93
N GLY A 73 6.02 -0.78 -9.94
CA GLY A 73 7.20 0.09 -9.94
C GLY A 73 8.12 -0.11 -11.15
N THR A 74 8.28 -1.34 -11.64
CA THR A 74 9.09 -1.61 -12.85
C THR A 74 8.48 -0.95 -14.07
N THR A 75 7.18 -1.11 -14.31
CA THR A 75 6.47 -0.49 -15.44
C THR A 75 6.38 1.04 -15.34
N ALA A 76 6.67 1.62 -14.16
CA ALA A 76 6.79 3.07 -14.01
C ALA A 76 8.18 3.59 -14.42
N LEU A 77 9.19 2.72 -14.47
CA LEU A 77 10.58 3.05 -14.83
C LEU A 77 10.92 2.71 -16.28
N GLU A 78 10.30 1.68 -16.86
CA GLU A 78 10.39 1.32 -18.29
C GLU A 78 9.90 2.44 -19.21
#